data_AF-A0A7C6XCG1-F1
#
_entry.id   AF-A0A7C6XCG1-F1
#
_cell.length_a   1.000
_cell.length_b   1.000
_cell.length_c   1.000
_cell.angle_alpha   90.00
_cell.angle_beta   90.00
_cell.angle_gamma   90.00
#
_symmetry.space_group_name_H-M   'P 1'
#
loop_
_entity.id
_entity.type
_entity.pdbx_description
1 polymer ?
#
loop_
_entity_poly.entity_id
_entity_poly.type
_entity_poly.pdbx_seq_one_letter_code
_entity_poly.pdbx_strand_id
1 'polypeptide(L)'
;MLRQILISLALFLCPLLWGASAAEPAVAPLLLSSCDDPAEWSGGSADTARVKQGRASLRWEHAKADGISLAKVPADWSAYDRLSFWLYSERATNSSFMLILSSENPETEGPDYYSRSIRLNFTGWKRFRCYLPQMSAARQPLGWNRIGGLRFTASGWGNEPHPEAVVCIDEVILTHEGKEMGPRMTDEQLFEALNLEYPGLGEVKTAVAKGDLAAAKRALAQYYRNRQTPKWYFPAGVKADPKPEKPNTARADRVLRHEMESIGLRHQFGPEIDWTFDLTTAPGSNYAPNNEWTWQLNRHADWSALARAYRDTGDERYAREFAAQMMQWVRTCPVPEDAANTARSTWRTIEAGIRAAQVWPDLFYRFLLSPEFTDEALVTMVKSFAEHAMYLLPHPTSGNWLCMEGNGLFHVGVLFPEFKDAAKWRDTAVEWLYAEMENQVYPDGVQIELSSGYHHVSLSNFLGVFRLAQLNDIALPADYLKRIERMYDFDVYAAMPDRRLPGVQ
;
A
#
# COMPACT_ATOMS: atom_id res chain seq x y z
N MET A 1 56.62 -20.19 34.89
CA MET A 1 57.09 -20.05 33.50
C MET A 1 56.69 -21.30 32.74
N LEU A 2 56.21 -21.16 31.50
CA LEU A 2 55.45 -22.12 30.67
C LEU A 2 53.96 -22.32 31.03
N ARG A 3 53.12 -21.43 30.49
CA ARG A 3 51.81 -21.71 29.87
C ARG A 3 51.27 -20.40 29.27
N GLN A 4 51.84 -20.01 28.14
CA GLN A 4 51.31 -19.01 27.22
C GLN A 4 51.75 -19.46 25.81
N ILE A 5 50.94 -19.10 24.81
CA ILE A 5 51.05 -19.45 23.37
C ILE A 5 50.28 -20.71 22.99
N LEU A 6 48.98 -20.55 22.71
CA LEU A 6 48.19 -21.23 21.66
C LEU A 6 46.70 -20.89 21.77
N ILE A 7 46.34 -19.60 21.69
CA ILE A 7 44.97 -19.16 21.33
C ILE A 7 45.10 -17.87 20.51
N SER A 8 45.48 -18.00 19.24
CA SER A 8 45.39 -16.96 18.21
C SER A 8 45.48 -17.66 16.86
N LEU A 9 44.58 -17.30 15.94
CA LEU A 9 44.28 -17.91 14.63
C LEU A 9 43.30 -19.10 14.62
N ALA A 10 42.00 -18.81 14.78
CA ALA A 10 40.91 -19.63 14.22
C ALA A 10 39.57 -18.86 14.15
N LEU A 11 39.56 -17.63 13.62
CA LEU A 11 38.33 -16.83 13.47
C LEU A 11 38.21 -16.07 12.13
N PHE A 12 38.93 -16.49 11.10
CA PHE A 12 38.73 -16.03 9.73
C PHE A 12 38.73 -17.24 8.80
N LEU A 13 37.54 -17.79 8.54
CA LEU A 13 37.11 -18.59 7.38
C LEU A 13 35.86 -19.38 7.77
N CYS A 14 34.71 -18.71 7.77
CA CYS A 14 33.43 -19.39 7.70
C CYS A 14 32.83 -19.03 6.33
N PRO A 15 32.90 -19.91 5.32
CA PRO A 15 32.20 -19.66 4.08
C PRO A 15 30.71 -19.89 4.31
N LEU A 16 29.93 -18.91 3.85
CA LEU A 16 28.55 -19.01 3.36
C LEU A 16 28.04 -20.46 3.23
N LEU A 17 27.41 -20.95 4.30
CA LEU A 17 26.45 -22.04 4.21
C LEU A 17 25.07 -21.41 4.39
N TRP A 18 24.64 -20.69 3.35
CA TRP A 18 23.22 -20.50 3.14
C TRP A 18 22.68 -21.88 2.84
N GLY A 19 21.93 -22.46 3.78
CA GLY A 19 21.19 -23.67 3.51
C GLY A 19 20.32 -23.41 2.29
N ALA A 20 20.61 -24.09 1.18
CA ALA A 20 19.64 -24.27 0.12
C ALA A 20 18.46 -24.98 0.80
N SER A 21 17.40 -24.21 1.08
CA SER A 21 16.09 -24.77 1.36
C SER A 21 15.80 -25.74 0.22
N ALA A 22 15.59 -27.01 0.54
CA ALA A 22 15.09 -27.97 -0.42
C ALA A 22 13.80 -27.36 -0.98
N ALA A 23 13.79 -27.01 -2.27
CA ALA A 23 12.63 -26.43 -2.92
C ALA A 23 11.46 -27.37 -2.66
N GLU A 24 10.41 -26.85 -2.01
CA GLU A 24 9.17 -27.60 -1.85
C GLU A 24 8.72 -28.10 -3.24
N PRO A 25 8.17 -29.33 -3.33
CA PRO A 25 7.71 -29.85 -4.61
C PRO A 25 6.70 -28.88 -5.21
N ALA A 26 6.96 -28.45 -6.45
CA ALA A 26 6.11 -27.50 -7.14
C ALA A 26 4.67 -28.04 -7.24
N VAL A 27 3.72 -27.34 -6.63
CA VAL A 27 2.30 -27.68 -6.72
C VAL A 27 1.84 -27.39 -8.16
N ALA A 28 1.37 -28.43 -8.86
CA ALA A 28 0.91 -28.29 -10.23
C ALA A 28 -0.32 -27.36 -10.29
N PRO A 29 -0.39 -26.41 -11.25
CA PRO A 29 -1.58 -25.58 -11.43
C PRO A 29 -2.84 -26.41 -11.65
N LEU A 30 -3.96 -25.96 -11.10
CA LEU A 30 -5.26 -26.63 -11.24
C LEU A 30 -6.25 -25.76 -11.99
N LEU A 31 -6.57 -26.16 -13.22
CA LEU A 31 -7.61 -25.50 -14.02
C LEU A 31 -8.98 -25.82 -13.43
N LEU A 32 -9.69 -24.79 -12.97
CA LEU A 32 -11.06 -24.91 -12.45
C LEU A 32 -12.09 -24.86 -13.57
N SER A 33 -11.90 -24.00 -14.57
CA SER A 33 -12.70 -23.95 -15.78
C SER A 33 -11.91 -23.22 -16.88
N SER A 34 -11.92 -23.75 -18.10
CA SER A 34 -11.44 -23.01 -19.28
C SER A 34 -12.47 -22.01 -19.80
N CYS A 35 -13.70 -22.04 -19.29
CA CYS A 35 -14.85 -21.26 -19.80
C CYS A 35 -15.29 -21.61 -21.23
N ASP A 36 -14.78 -22.72 -21.81
CA ASP A 36 -15.18 -23.23 -23.13
C ASP A 36 -16.63 -23.73 -23.18
N ASP A 37 -17.11 -24.33 -22.08
CA ASP A 37 -18.47 -24.86 -21.95
C ASP A 37 -19.25 -24.01 -20.93
N PRO A 38 -20.19 -23.16 -21.38
CA PRO A 38 -20.98 -22.34 -20.46
C PRO A 38 -21.90 -23.19 -19.57
N ALA A 39 -22.15 -24.47 -19.87
CA ALA A 39 -22.94 -25.36 -19.03
C ALA A 39 -22.24 -25.73 -17.71
N GLU A 40 -20.92 -25.50 -17.60
CA GLU A 40 -20.19 -25.59 -16.32
C GLU A 40 -20.61 -24.50 -15.34
N TRP A 41 -21.24 -23.43 -15.84
CA TRP A 41 -21.62 -22.25 -15.07
C TRP A 41 -23.14 -22.13 -14.97
N SER A 42 -23.62 -21.67 -13.83
CA SER A 42 -24.98 -21.15 -13.71
C SER A 42 -24.99 -19.68 -14.10
N GLY A 43 -25.79 -19.33 -15.11
CA GLY A 43 -25.79 -18.00 -15.71
C GLY A 43 -24.64 -17.78 -16.69
N GLY A 44 -24.70 -16.68 -17.43
CA GLY A 44 -23.75 -16.39 -18.51
C GLY A 44 -24.06 -17.15 -19.81
N SER A 45 -23.22 -16.91 -20.83
CA SER A 45 -23.34 -17.51 -22.16
C SER A 45 -21.95 -17.62 -22.81
N ALA A 46 -21.78 -18.49 -23.79
CA ALA A 46 -20.51 -18.57 -24.52
C ALA A 46 -20.30 -17.34 -25.43
N ASP A 47 -19.09 -16.79 -25.45
CA ASP A 47 -18.63 -15.81 -26.43
C ASP A 47 -17.39 -16.35 -27.15
N THR A 48 -17.52 -16.56 -28.46
CA THR A 48 -16.47 -17.07 -29.34
C THR A 48 -15.71 -15.97 -30.07
N ALA A 49 -16.16 -14.72 -29.95
CA ALA A 49 -15.49 -13.57 -30.55
C ALA A 49 -14.42 -12.99 -29.61
N ARG A 50 -14.66 -13.04 -28.29
CA ARG A 50 -13.76 -12.54 -27.25
C ARG A 50 -13.20 -13.70 -26.46
N VAL A 51 -12.11 -14.28 -26.95
CA VAL A 51 -11.46 -15.43 -26.34
C VAL A 51 -10.02 -15.06 -25.99
N LYS A 52 -9.59 -15.39 -24.78
CA LYS A 52 -8.21 -15.23 -24.33
C LYS A 52 -7.45 -16.55 -24.39
N GLN A 53 -8.11 -17.65 -24.04
CA GLN A 53 -7.58 -19.01 -24.11
C GLN A 53 -8.67 -19.97 -24.61
N GLY A 54 -8.29 -21.09 -25.22
CA GLY A 54 -9.26 -22.09 -25.66
C GLY A 54 -10.12 -21.66 -26.86
N ARG A 55 -11.41 -22.00 -26.82
CA ARG A 55 -12.38 -21.86 -27.93
C ARG A 55 -13.49 -20.86 -27.64
N ALA A 56 -13.84 -20.63 -26.38
CA ALA A 56 -14.85 -19.67 -25.96
C ALA A 56 -14.51 -19.09 -24.59
N SER A 57 -15.05 -17.92 -24.28
CA SER A 57 -15.08 -17.37 -22.93
C SER A 57 -16.51 -17.35 -22.39
N LEU A 58 -16.64 -17.16 -21.07
CA LEU A 58 -17.93 -17.01 -20.41
C LEU A 58 -18.33 -15.54 -20.38
N ARG A 59 -19.28 -15.15 -21.22
CA ARG A 59 -19.87 -13.82 -21.25
C ARG A 59 -20.95 -13.67 -20.18
N TRP A 60 -20.84 -12.60 -19.41
CA TRP A 60 -21.79 -12.20 -18.38
C TRP A 60 -22.24 -10.75 -18.60
N GLU A 61 -23.53 -10.59 -18.86
CA GLU A 61 -24.21 -9.29 -18.96
C GLU A 61 -24.92 -8.99 -17.63
N HIS A 62 -24.44 -7.98 -16.90
CA HIS A 62 -24.99 -7.65 -15.58
C HIS A 62 -26.48 -7.28 -15.66
N ALA A 63 -26.94 -6.73 -16.79
CA ALA A 63 -28.34 -6.40 -17.03
C ALA A 63 -29.28 -7.63 -17.10
N LYS A 64 -28.74 -8.83 -17.36
CA LYS A 64 -29.53 -10.06 -17.58
C LYS A 64 -29.48 -11.01 -16.39
N ALA A 65 -28.40 -10.99 -15.64
CA ALA A 65 -28.21 -11.87 -14.50
C ALA A 65 -27.36 -11.16 -13.43
N ASP A 66 -27.84 -11.24 -12.19
CA ASP A 66 -27.18 -10.68 -11.01
C ASP A 66 -25.84 -11.36 -10.69
N GLY A 67 -25.58 -12.56 -11.19
CA GLY A 67 -24.34 -13.27 -10.96
C GLY A 67 -24.20 -14.54 -11.77
N ILE A 68 -23.00 -15.11 -11.72
CA ILE A 68 -22.64 -16.39 -12.32
C ILE A 68 -21.89 -17.24 -11.30
N SER A 69 -22.11 -18.56 -11.30
CA SER A 69 -21.42 -19.48 -10.38
C SER A 69 -20.89 -20.69 -11.11
N LEU A 70 -19.67 -21.12 -10.76
CA LEU A 70 -19.10 -22.36 -11.28
C LEU A 70 -19.75 -23.54 -10.55
N ALA A 71 -20.35 -24.47 -11.29
CA ALA A 71 -21.21 -25.52 -10.74
C ALA A 71 -20.45 -26.52 -9.85
N LYS A 72 -19.16 -26.75 -10.12
CA LYS A 72 -18.30 -27.66 -9.36
C LYS A 72 -16.92 -27.07 -9.16
N VAL A 73 -16.45 -27.09 -7.92
CA VAL A 73 -15.07 -26.78 -7.54
C VAL A 73 -14.55 -27.88 -6.61
N PRO A 74 -13.25 -28.17 -6.61
CA PRO A 74 -12.65 -29.05 -5.60
C PRO A 74 -12.78 -28.39 -4.22
N ALA A 75 -13.01 -29.21 -3.19
CA ALA A 75 -13.20 -28.72 -1.83
C ALA A 75 -11.91 -28.22 -1.16
N ASP A 76 -10.76 -28.80 -1.54
CA ASP A 76 -9.48 -28.51 -0.91
C ASP A 76 -8.58 -27.67 -1.81
N TRP A 77 -8.37 -26.42 -1.41
CA TRP A 77 -7.49 -25.44 -2.05
C TRP A 77 -6.23 -25.17 -1.21
N SER A 78 -6.00 -25.91 -0.11
CA SER A 78 -4.94 -25.62 0.87
C SER A 78 -3.52 -25.66 0.30
N ALA A 79 -3.31 -26.35 -0.82
CA ALA A 79 -2.03 -26.38 -1.53
C ALA A 79 -1.77 -25.14 -2.40
N TYR A 80 -2.79 -24.33 -2.68
CA TYR A 80 -2.72 -23.18 -3.57
C TYR A 80 -2.76 -21.88 -2.78
N ASP A 81 -2.16 -20.84 -3.35
CA ASP A 81 -2.16 -19.51 -2.74
C ASP A 81 -2.73 -18.43 -3.67
N ARG A 82 -2.93 -18.73 -4.95
CA ARG A 82 -3.53 -17.84 -5.94
C ARG A 82 -4.76 -18.46 -6.61
N LEU A 83 -5.80 -17.65 -6.76
CA LEU A 83 -6.85 -17.84 -7.75
C LEU A 83 -6.70 -16.80 -8.85
N SER A 84 -6.54 -17.25 -10.09
CA SER A 84 -6.29 -16.37 -11.23
C SER A 84 -7.31 -16.59 -12.34
N PHE A 85 -7.73 -15.50 -13.00
CA PHE A 85 -8.64 -15.54 -14.14
C PHE A 85 -8.44 -14.33 -15.05
N TRP A 86 -8.74 -14.48 -16.34
CA TRP A 86 -8.81 -13.36 -17.28
C TRP A 86 -10.19 -12.76 -17.24
N LEU A 87 -10.26 -11.43 -17.27
CA LEU A 87 -11.49 -10.67 -17.34
C LEU A 87 -11.39 -9.66 -18.47
N TYR A 88 -12.27 -9.76 -19.44
CA TYR A 88 -12.49 -8.73 -20.44
C TYR A 88 -13.62 -7.82 -19.95
N SER A 89 -13.45 -6.51 -20.03
CA SER A 89 -14.55 -5.55 -19.87
C SER A 89 -14.81 -4.82 -21.18
N GLU A 90 -16.07 -4.80 -21.64
CA GLU A 90 -16.45 -4.03 -22.84
C GLU A 90 -16.35 -2.51 -22.63
N ARG A 91 -16.54 -2.05 -21.39
CA ARG A 91 -16.48 -0.62 -21.02
C ARG A 91 -15.92 -0.45 -19.61
N ALA A 92 -15.27 0.69 -19.37
CA ALA A 92 -14.90 1.12 -18.03
C ALA A 92 -16.12 1.77 -17.33
N THR A 93 -17.10 0.97 -16.89
CA THR A 93 -18.34 1.45 -16.27
C THR A 93 -18.15 2.00 -14.86
N ASN A 94 -16.98 1.78 -14.25
CA ASN A 94 -16.67 2.09 -12.84
C ASN A 94 -17.55 1.39 -11.79
N SER A 95 -18.51 0.57 -12.21
CA SER A 95 -19.24 -0.35 -11.33
C SER A 95 -18.32 -1.43 -10.78
N SER A 96 -18.75 -2.13 -9.73
CA SER A 96 -18.00 -3.26 -9.17
C SER A 96 -18.86 -4.51 -9.08
N PHE A 97 -18.22 -5.66 -8.93
CA PHE A 97 -18.86 -6.93 -8.58
C PHE A 97 -18.00 -7.68 -7.58
N MET A 98 -18.60 -8.66 -6.89
CA MET A 98 -17.93 -9.46 -5.87
C MET A 98 -17.55 -10.83 -6.45
N LEU A 99 -16.29 -11.23 -6.27
CA LEU A 99 -15.87 -12.62 -6.25
C LEU A 99 -16.11 -13.18 -4.85
N ILE A 100 -16.83 -14.30 -4.77
CA ILE A 100 -17.19 -14.99 -3.52
C ILE A 100 -16.75 -16.45 -3.61
N LEU A 101 -16.04 -16.91 -2.59
CA LEU A 101 -15.65 -18.30 -2.38
C LEU A 101 -16.34 -18.80 -1.11
N SER A 102 -17.38 -19.62 -1.26
CA SER A 102 -18.13 -20.12 -0.09
C SER A 102 -17.29 -21.10 0.70
N SER A 103 -17.40 -21.04 2.03
CA SER A 103 -16.70 -21.91 2.98
C SER A 103 -17.54 -22.02 4.26
N GLU A 104 -18.79 -22.46 4.08
CA GLU A 104 -19.86 -22.44 5.08
C GLU A 104 -19.46 -23.12 6.40
N ASN A 105 -19.67 -22.42 7.51
CA ASN A 105 -19.50 -22.96 8.85
C ASN A 105 -20.88 -23.08 9.51
N PRO A 106 -21.39 -24.31 9.73
CA PRO A 106 -22.72 -24.53 10.29
C PRO A 106 -22.88 -24.01 11.73
N GLU A 107 -21.78 -23.62 12.39
CA GLU A 107 -21.79 -23.04 13.74
C GLU A 107 -22.06 -21.52 13.74
N THR A 108 -22.12 -20.86 12.57
CA THR A 108 -22.40 -19.42 12.49
C THR A 108 -23.77 -19.11 11.90
N GLU A 109 -24.35 -17.96 12.31
CA GLU A 109 -25.63 -17.50 11.78
C GLU A 109 -25.42 -16.70 10.48
N GLY A 110 -25.72 -17.34 9.35
CA GLY A 110 -25.66 -16.78 7.99
C GLY A 110 -24.44 -17.26 7.19
N PRO A 111 -24.27 -16.82 5.94
CA PRO A 111 -23.29 -17.42 5.03
C PRO A 111 -21.83 -17.09 5.41
N ASP A 112 -20.95 -18.09 5.44
CA ASP A 112 -19.50 -17.92 5.60
C ASP A 112 -18.77 -18.03 4.26
N TYR A 113 -17.95 -17.04 3.95
CA TYR A 113 -17.24 -17.00 2.67
C TYR A 113 -16.00 -16.10 2.72
N TYR A 114 -15.10 -16.32 1.77
CA TYR A 114 -14.08 -15.35 1.40
C TYR A 114 -14.57 -14.52 0.23
N SER A 115 -14.18 -13.25 0.17
CA SER A 115 -14.61 -12.35 -0.89
C SER A 115 -13.55 -11.34 -1.31
N ARG A 116 -13.69 -10.86 -2.55
CA ARG A 116 -12.92 -9.74 -3.11
C ARG A 116 -13.82 -8.93 -4.05
N SER A 117 -13.81 -7.61 -3.91
CA SER A 117 -14.46 -6.71 -4.88
C SER A 117 -13.56 -6.49 -6.09
N ILE A 118 -14.14 -6.44 -7.28
CA ILE A 118 -13.48 -6.17 -8.55
C ILE A 118 -14.18 -4.98 -9.21
N ARG A 119 -13.41 -3.92 -9.50
CA ARG A 119 -13.91 -2.70 -10.13
C ARG A 119 -13.69 -2.74 -11.65
N LEU A 120 -14.72 -2.37 -12.40
CA LEU A 120 -14.70 -2.27 -13.87
C LEU A 120 -14.26 -0.88 -14.33
N ASN A 121 -13.05 -0.46 -13.94
CA ASN A 121 -12.45 0.82 -14.34
C ASN A 121 -11.53 0.71 -15.57
N PHE A 122 -11.62 -0.39 -16.32
CA PHE A 122 -10.79 -0.69 -17.48
C PHE A 122 -11.64 -1.19 -18.64
N THR A 123 -11.05 -1.20 -19.84
CA THR A 123 -11.62 -1.80 -21.06
C THR A 123 -10.61 -2.77 -21.65
N GLY A 124 -11.08 -3.86 -22.23
CA GLY A 124 -10.21 -4.92 -22.74
C GLY A 124 -9.88 -5.99 -21.69
N TRP A 125 -8.90 -6.84 -22.00
CA TRP A 125 -8.47 -7.94 -21.14
C TRP A 125 -7.54 -7.49 -20.01
N LYS A 126 -7.83 -7.94 -18.79
CA LYS A 126 -6.96 -7.84 -17.62
C LYS A 126 -6.86 -9.20 -16.93
N ARG A 127 -5.68 -9.60 -16.46
CA ARG A 127 -5.52 -10.78 -15.60
C ARG A 127 -5.71 -10.36 -14.15
N PHE A 128 -6.57 -11.07 -13.44
CA PHE A 128 -6.69 -10.95 -12.00
C PHE A 128 -5.94 -12.10 -11.34
N ARG A 129 -5.13 -11.77 -10.34
CA ARG A 129 -4.41 -12.70 -9.47
C ARG A 129 -4.82 -12.42 -8.03
N CYS A 130 -5.63 -13.29 -7.46
CA CYS A 130 -6.16 -13.15 -6.10
C CYS A 130 -5.31 -13.96 -5.15
N TYR A 131 -4.53 -13.27 -4.29
CA TYR A 131 -3.84 -13.92 -3.18
C TYR A 131 -4.87 -14.34 -2.13
N LEU A 132 -5.08 -15.66 -2.03
CA LEU A 132 -6.13 -16.24 -1.19
C LEU A 132 -6.03 -15.77 0.27
N PRO A 133 -4.85 -15.80 0.93
CA PRO A 133 -4.70 -15.35 2.32
C PRO A 133 -5.08 -13.89 2.59
N GLN A 134 -5.19 -13.03 1.57
CA GLN A 134 -5.61 -11.63 1.70
C GLN A 134 -7.07 -11.37 1.34
N MET A 135 -7.85 -12.42 1.01
CA MET A 135 -9.28 -12.25 0.77
C MET A 135 -10.04 -11.89 2.06
N SER A 136 -11.09 -11.09 1.91
CA SER A 136 -11.92 -10.67 3.05
C SER A 136 -12.77 -11.86 3.52
N ALA A 137 -12.64 -12.24 4.78
CA ALA A 137 -13.48 -13.27 5.39
C ALA A 137 -14.76 -12.65 5.95
N ALA A 138 -15.91 -13.20 5.59
CA ALA A 138 -17.17 -12.92 6.24
C ALA A 138 -17.44 -14.00 7.29
N ARG A 139 -17.64 -13.60 8.55
CA ARG A 139 -17.86 -14.49 9.71
C ARG A 139 -16.66 -15.42 9.97
N GLN A 140 -16.85 -16.74 10.00
CA GLN A 140 -15.85 -17.75 10.36
C GLN A 140 -15.78 -18.87 9.32
N PRO A 141 -15.33 -18.58 8.08
CA PRO A 141 -15.18 -19.60 7.05
C PRO A 141 -14.21 -20.70 7.50
N LEU A 142 -14.58 -21.96 7.24
CA LEU A 142 -13.85 -23.15 7.69
C LEU A 142 -12.40 -23.27 7.21
N GLY A 143 -12.02 -22.57 6.14
CA GLY A 143 -10.64 -22.56 5.63
C GLY A 143 -10.53 -22.96 4.16
N TRP A 144 -9.31 -22.82 3.62
CA TRP A 144 -9.01 -23.17 2.22
C TRP A 144 -9.14 -24.66 1.92
N ASN A 145 -9.17 -25.54 2.93
CA ASN A 145 -9.45 -26.96 2.77
C ASN A 145 -10.95 -27.29 2.66
N ARG A 146 -11.83 -26.29 2.71
CA ARG A 146 -13.30 -26.45 2.73
C ARG A 146 -14.03 -25.41 1.88
N ILE A 147 -13.65 -25.29 0.61
CA ILE A 147 -14.33 -24.44 -0.38
C ILE A 147 -15.56 -25.14 -0.97
N GLY A 148 -16.72 -24.51 -0.89
CA GLY A 148 -17.99 -25.04 -1.38
C GLY A 148 -18.39 -24.54 -2.77
N GLY A 149 -17.81 -23.44 -3.24
CA GLY A 149 -18.24 -22.81 -4.49
C GLY A 149 -17.46 -21.56 -4.84
N LEU A 150 -17.49 -21.20 -6.12
CA LEU A 150 -16.97 -19.95 -6.68
C LEU A 150 -18.11 -19.23 -7.39
N ARG A 151 -18.36 -17.97 -7.01
CA ARG A 151 -19.40 -17.13 -7.58
C ARG A 151 -18.89 -15.72 -7.87
N PHE A 152 -19.34 -15.14 -8.97
CA PHE A 152 -19.30 -13.71 -9.21
C PHE A 152 -20.71 -13.13 -9.08
N THR A 153 -20.86 -11.99 -8.40
CA THR A 153 -22.18 -11.35 -8.21
C THR A 153 -22.08 -9.83 -8.30
N ALA A 154 -22.91 -9.23 -9.14
CA ALA A 154 -23.01 -7.79 -9.36
C ALA A 154 -24.07 -7.12 -8.47
N SER A 155 -24.84 -7.90 -7.70
CA SER A 155 -25.79 -7.40 -6.70
C SER A 155 -25.35 -7.75 -5.27
N GLY A 156 -25.75 -6.90 -4.32
CA GLY A 156 -25.42 -7.01 -2.89
C GLY A 156 -24.11 -6.31 -2.51
N TRP A 157 -23.84 -6.16 -1.21
CA TRP A 157 -22.66 -5.45 -0.68
C TRP A 157 -22.49 -4.02 -1.22
N GLY A 158 -23.59 -3.31 -1.42
CA GLY A 158 -23.60 -1.97 -2.01
C GLY A 158 -23.41 -1.93 -3.53
N ASN A 159 -23.45 -3.09 -4.21
CA ASN A 159 -23.43 -3.17 -5.66
C ASN A 159 -24.85 -3.31 -6.22
N GLU A 160 -25.09 -2.58 -7.31
CA GLU A 160 -26.24 -2.74 -8.18
C GLU A 160 -25.77 -3.13 -9.59
N PRO A 161 -26.40 -4.10 -10.26
CA PRO A 161 -26.01 -4.49 -11.61
C PRO A 161 -26.06 -3.32 -12.59
N HIS A 162 -24.91 -2.93 -13.15
CA HIS A 162 -24.84 -1.83 -14.10
C HIS A 162 -25.31 -2.28 -15.49
N PRO A 163 -26.27 -1.59 -16.13
CA PRO A 163 -26.91 -2.07 -17.36
C PRO A 163 -25.96 -2.17 -18.56
N GLU A 164 -24.90 -1.37 -18.58
CA GLU A 164 -23.88 -1.41 -19.64
C GLU A 164 -22.63 -2.25 -19.28
N ALA A 165 -22.61 -2.88 -18.09
CA ALA A 165 -21.49 -3.75 -17.70
C ALA A 165 -21.65 -5.12 -18.36
N VAL A 166 -20.81 -5.37 -19.36
CA VAL A 166 -20.68 -6.67 -20.01
C VAL A 166 -19.24 -7.12 -19.97
N VAL A 167 -19.03 -8.31 -19.39
CA VAL A 167 -17.71 -8.87 -19.17
C VAL A 167 -17.60 -10.27 -19.74
N CYS A 168 -16.38 -10.69 -20.06
CA CYS A 168 -16.06 -12.08 -20.40
C CYS A 168 -15.01 -12.61 -19.44
N ILE A 169 -15.25 -13.79 -18.86
CA ILE A 169 -14.31 -14.50 -17.98
C ILE A 169 -13.71 -15.65 -18.76
N ASP A 170 -12.40 -15.85 -18.58
CA ASP A 170 -11.66 -16.91 -19.26
C ASP A 170 -10.55 -17.45 -18.34
N GLU A 171 -10.22 -18.74 -18.50
CA GLU A 171 -9.17 -19.48 -17.79
C GLU A 171 -9.12 -19.22 -16.27
N VAL A 172 -10.02 -19.84 -15.53
CA VAL A 172 -10.05 -19.81 -14.07
C VAL A 172 -9.14 -20.93 -13.52
N ILE A 173 -8.06 -20.57 -12.84
CA ILE A 173 -7.01 -21.50 -12.41
C ILE A 173 -6.54 -21.21 -10.98
N LEU A 174 -6.17 -22.27 -10.26
CA LEU A 174 -5.43 -22.18 -9.00
C LEU A 174 -3.95 -22.43 -9.23
N THR A 175 -3.11 -21.61 -8.61
CA THR A 175 -1.65 -21.72 -8.66
C THR A 175 -1.05 -21.60 -7.26
N HIS A 176 0.15 -22.15 -7.10
CA HIS A 176 1.01 -21.90 -5.95
C HIS A 176 2.22 -21.11 -6.45
N GLU A 177 2.25 -19.82 -6.16
CA GLU A 177 3.31 -18.91 -6.63
C GLU A 177 4.26 -18.51 -5.51
N GLY A 178 3.93 -18.84 -4.26
CA GLY A 178 4.66 -18.45 -3.08
C GLY A 178 4.30 -17.04 -2.61
N LYS A 179 4.92 -16.63 -1.50
CA LYS A 179 4.78 -15.26 -1.00
C LYS A 179 5.44 -14.31 -1.99
N GLU A 180 4.64 -13.44 -2.60
CA GLU A 180 5.16 -12.36 -3.43
C GLU A 180 6.02 -11.44 -2.55
N MET A 181 7.22 -11.13 -3.05
CA MET A 181 8.15 -10.25 -2.37
C MET A 181 8.28 -8.95 -3.16
N GLY A 182 8.33 -7.83 -2.46
CA GLY A 182 8.56 -6.52 -3.05
C GLY A 182 10.05 -6.12 -3.09
N PRO A 183 10.36 -4.95 -3.66
CA PRO A 183 9.44 -4.13 -4.48
C PRO A 183 9.04 -4.89 -5.76
N ARG A 184 7.80 -4.70 -6.24
CA ARG A 184 7.37 -5.23 -7.54
C ARG A 184 8.11 -4.52 -8.68
N MET A 185 8.42 -3.24 -8.50
CA MET A 185 9.23 -2.46 -9.45
C MET A 185 10.67 -2.99 -9.51
N THR A 186 11.10 -3.48 -10.68
CA THR A 186 12.49 -3.90 -10.90
C THR A 186 13.45 -2.71 -10.98
N ASP A 187 14.77 -2.97 -10.95
CA ASP A 187 15.78 -1.91 -11.13
C ASP A 187 15.66 -1.28 -12.54
N GLU A 188 15.42 -2.09 -13.56
CA GLU A 188 15.22 -1.65 -14.93
C GLU A 188 13.97 -0.77 -15.06
N GLN A 189 12.85 -1.20 -14.48
CA GLN A 189 11.61 -0.42 -14.49
C GLN A 189 11.76 0.91 -13.75
N LEU A 190 12.52 0.95 -12.65
CA LEU A 190 12.86 2.20 -11.98
C LEU A 190 13.58 3.16 -12.93
N PHE A 191 14.65 2.71 -13.59
CA PHE A 191 15.43 3.57 -14.48
C PHE A 191 14.68 3.94 -15.77
N GLU A 192 13.75 3.10 -16.22
CA GLU A 192 12.81 3.44 -17.29
C GLU A 192 11.80 4.51 -16.87
N ALA A 193 11.32 4.48 -15.61
CA ALA A 193 10.36 5.46 -15.10
C ALA A 193 11.00 6.84 -14.84
N LEU A 194 12.32 6.91 -14.66
CA LEU A 194 13.05 8.17 -14.46
C LEU A 194 13.30 8.91 -15.77
N ASN A 195 13.18 10.24 -15.74
CA ASN A 195 13.71 11.11 -16.78
C ASN A 195 15.22 11.22 -16.60
N LEU A 196 15.99 10.37 -17.30
CA LEU A 196 17.46 10.36 -17.19
C LEU A 196 18.14 11.63 -17.75
N GLU A 197 17.40 12.52 -18.42
CA GLU A 197 17.87 13.86 -18.80
C GLU A 197 17.68 14.89 -17.67
N TYR A 198 17.06 14.51 -16.55
CA TYR A 198 16.84 15.42 -15.42
C TYR A 198 18.18 15.93 -14.87
N PRO A 199 18.32 17.25 -14.58
CA PRO A 199 19.57 17.83 -14.11
C PRO A 199 20.15 17.08 -12.90
N GLY A 200 21.41 16.65 -13.02
CA GLY A 200 22.14 15.89 -12.01
C GLY A 200 22.13 14.36 -12.18
N LEU A 201 21.33 13.81 -13.10
CA LEU A 201 21.28 12.36 -13.36
C LEU A 201 22.26 11.85 -14.43
N GLY A 202 23.24 12.66 -14.86
CA GLY A 202 24.16 12.30 -15.94
C GLY A 202 24.97 11.01 -15.69
N GLU A 203 25.39 10.77 -14.44
CA GLU A 203 26.07 9.53 -14.06
C GLU A 203 25.13 8.32 -14.08
N VAL A 204 23.88 8.50 -13.61
CA VAL A 204 22.84 7.47 -13.67
C VAL A 204 22.58 7.08 -15.12
N LYS A 205 22.35 8.07 -16.00
CA LYS A 205 22.17 7.88 -17.44
C LYS A 205 23.32 7.06 -18.06
N THR A 206 24.56 7.41 -17.71
CA THR A 206 25.75 6.74 -18.23
C THR A 206 25.83 5.28 -17.76
N ALA A 207 25.52 5.01 -16.49
CA ALA A 207 25.54 3.66 -15.93
C ALA A 207 24.42 2.77 -16.53
N VAL A 208 23.20 3.32 -16.67
CA VAL A 208 22.08 2.64 -17.31
C VAL A 208 22.39 2.28 -18.77
N ALA A 209 22.98 3.20 -19.54
CA ALA A 209 23.38 2.94 -20.94
C ALA A 209 24.42 1.82 -21.09
N LYS A 210 25.19 1.52 -20.03
CA LYS A 210 26.16 0.41 -19.98
C LYS A 210 25.56 -0.90 -19.46
N GLY A 211 24.31 -0.89 -19.00
CA GLY A 211 23.67 -2.02 -18.32
C GLY A 211 24.21 -2.29 -16.90
N ASP A 212 24.93 -1.35 -16.29
CA ASP A 212 25.47 -1.50 -14.94
C ASP A 212 24.48 -0.95 -13.90
N LEU A 213 23.52 -1.79 -13.51
CA LEU A 213 22.46 -1.42 -12.56
C LEU A 213 23.02 -1.10 -11.17
N ALA A 214 24.09 -1.78 -10.75
CA ALA A 214 24.72 -1.52 -9.45
C ALA A 214 25.36 -0.13 -9.41
N ALA A 215 26.08 0.26 -10.47
CA ALA A 215 26.60 1.61 -10.61
C ALA A 215 25.49 2.65 -10.74
N ALA A 216 24.41 2.34 -11.47
CA ALA A 216 23.27 3.24 -11.62
C ALA A 216 22.58 3.52 -10.26
N LYS A 217 22.38 2.50 -9.42
CA LYS A 217 21.83 2.66 -8.06
C LYS A 217 22.73 3.51 -7.17
N ARG A 218 24.04 3.27 -7.20
CA ARG A 218 25.01 4.07 -6.44
C ARG A 218 24.97 5.54 -6.88
N ALA A 219 25.00 5.80 -8.18
CA ALA A 219 24.93 7.15 -8.73
C ALA A 219 23.60 7.84 -8.35
N LEU A 220 22.48 7.11 -8.39
CA LEU A 220 21.17 7.63 -8.00
C LEU A 220 21.11 7.97 -6.51
N ALA A 221 21.64 7.10 -5.64
CA ALA A 221 21.74 7.37 -4.20
C ALA A 221 22.62 8.60 -3.92
N GLN A 222 23.75 8.74 -4.61
CA GLN A 222 24.61 9.92 -4.50
C GLN A 222 23.91 11.20 -4.97
N TYR A 223 23.17 11.14 -6.07
CA TYR A 223 22.34 12.25 -6.52
C TYR A 223 21.37 12.70 -5.43
N TYR A 224 20.60 11.78 -4.83
CA TYR A 224 19.64 12.12 -3.77
C TYR A 224 20.30 12.71 -2.53
N ARG A 225 21.50 12.24 -2.13
CA ARG A 225 22.23 12.82 -0.99
C ARG A 225 22.76 14.23 -1.26
N ASN A 226 23.01 14.57 -2.52
CA ASN A 226 23.62 15.84 -2.92
C ASN A 226 22.62 16.88 -3.43
N ARG A 227 21.42 16.47 -3.85
CA ARG A 227 20.41 17.41 -4.36
C ARG A 227 19.93 18.37 -3.27
N GLN A 228 19.69 19.62 -3.64
CA GLN A 228 19.22 20.67 -2.74
C GLN A 228 17.71 20.97 -2.88
N THR A 229 17.15 20.60 -4.02
CA THR A 229 15.72 20.68 -4.32
C THR A 229 15.25 19.31 -4.80
N PRO A 230 13.98 18.95 -4.58
CA PRO A 230 12.95 19.65 -3.81
C PRO A 230 13.26 19.75 -2.30
N LYS A 231 12.68 20.74 -1.64
CA LYS A 231 12.82 21.04 -0.22
C LYS A 231 11.80 20.27 0.62
N TRP A 232 12.24 19.89 1.82
CA TRP A 232 11.40 19.43 2.92
C TRP A 232 11.47 20.43 4.08
N TYR A 233 10.58 20.27 5.07
CA TYR A 233 10.43 21.21 6.19
C TYR A 233 11.68 21.37 7.07
N PHE A 234 12.69 20.52 6.86
CA PHE A 234 14.00 20.63 7.47
C PHE A 234 15.09 20.14 6.50
N PRO A 235 16.34 20.62 6.63
CA PRO A 235 17.45 20.13 5.82
C PRO A 235 17.73 18.64 6.04
N ALA A 236 18.18 17.97 4.99
CA ALA A 236 18.54 16.55 5.05
C ALA A 236 19.60 16.28 6.13
N GLY A 237 19.42 15.21 6.90
CA GLY A 237 20.37 14.78 7.93
C GLY A 237 20.50 15.71 9.14
N VAL A 238 19.67 16.75 9.27
CA VAL A 238 19.79 17.70 10.39
C VAL A 238 19.61 17.00 11.74
N LYS A 239 20.59 17.22 12.62
CA LYS A 239 20.60 16.78 14.03
C LYS A 239 20.25 17.97 14.94
N ALA A 240 19.86 17.70 16.18
CA ALA A 240 19.56 18.75 17.14
C ALA A 240 20.85 19.52 17.51
N ASP A 241 20.79 20.84 17.42
CA ASP A 241 21.87 21.74 17.80
C ASP A 241 21.30 22.93 18.62
N PRO A 242 21.65 23.07 19.91
CA PRO A 242 22.52 22.16 20.67
C PRO A 242 21.88 20.79 20.89
N LYS A 243 22.72 19.78 21.06
CA LYS A 243 22.27 18.43 21.44
C LYS A 243 21.54 18.50 22.80
N PRO A 244 20.33 17.92 22.93
CA PRO A 244 19.64 17.88 24.21
C PRO A 244 20.46 17.15 25.28
N GLU A 245 20.48 17.68 26.51
CA GLU A 245 21.19 17.05 27.63
C GLU A 245 20.61 15.68 28.00
N LYS A 246 19.29 15.53 27.86
CA LYS A 246 18.54 14.31 28.17
C LYS A 246 17.56 13.97 27.03
N PRO A 247 18.05 13.45 25.89
CA PRO A 247 17.19 13.00 24.80
C PRO A 247 16.18 11.95 25.28
N ASN A 248 14.90 12.08 24.91
CA ASN A 248 13.90 11.06 25.21
C ASN A 248 13.90 9.97 24.14
N THR A 249 14.58 8.85 24.42
CA THR A 249 14.71 7.72 23.50
C THR A 249 13.72 6.59 23.79
N ALA A 250 12.91 6.67 24.85
CA ALA A 250 12.17 5.53 25.38
C ALA A 250 11.26 4.83 24.35
N ARG A 251 10.62 5.58 23.45
CA ARG A 251 9.81 5.00 22.37
C ARG A 251 10.67 4.38 21.27
N ALA A 252 11.77 5.03 20.89
CA ALA A 252 12.70 4.48 19.91
C ALA A 252 13.36 3.18 20.40
N ASP A 253 13.72 3.11 21.68
CA ASP A 253 14.31 1.92 22.29
C ASP A 253 13.35 0.73 22.36
N ARG A 254 12.03 0.97 22.39
CA ARG A 254 11.00 -0.08 22.21
C ARG A 254 10.98 -0.59 20.77
N VAL A 255 11.03 0.32 19.80
CA VAL A 255 11.07 -0.01 18.37
C VAL A 255 12.32 -0.83 18.02
N LEU A 256 13.48 -0.53 18.63
CA LEU A 256 14.71 -1.35 18.53
C LEU A 256 14.54 -2.80 18.98
N ARG A 257 13.55 -3.07 19.82
CA ARG A 257 13.21 -4.43 20.26
C ARG A 257 12.08 -5.03 19.45
N HIS A 258 11.49 -4.30 18.49
CA HIS A 258 10.26 -4.65 17.77
C HIS A 258 8.98 -4.66 18.63
N GLU A 259 8.94 -3.83 19.67
CA GLU A 259 7.72 -3.54 20.42
C GLU A 259 7.00 -2.34 19.79
N MET A 260 5.95 -2.62 19.01
CA MET A 260 5.17 -1.61 18.28
C MET A 260 3.86 -1.29 18.99
N GLU A 261 3.37 -0.08 18.80
CA GLU A 261 2.09 0.40 19.32
C GLU A 261 1.14 0.75 18.17
N SER A 262 -0.03 0.11 18.14
CA SER A 262 -1.10 0.40 17.19
C SER A 262 -2.42 0.52 17.95
N ILE A 263 -3.29 1.46 17.57
CA ILE A 263 -4.56 1.76 18.25
C ILE A 263 -4.47 1.85 19.80
N GLY A 264 -3.30 2.27 20.30
CA GLY A 264 -3.03 2.40 21.74
C GLY A 264 -2.68 1.09 22.47
N LEU A 265 -2.60 -0.05 21.79
CA LEU A 265 -2.14 -1.32 22.38
C LEU A 265 -0.73 -1.66 21.87
N ARG A 266 0.06 -2.33 22.71
CA ARG A 266 1.43 -2.71 22.39
C ARG A 266 1.54 -4.19 22.08
N HIS A 267 2.40 -4.51 21.13
CA HIS A 267 2.76 -5.88 20.80
C HIS A 267 4.26 -6.00 20.54
N GLN A 268 4.88 -7.00 21.13
CA GLN A 268 6.28 -7.34 20.96
C GLN A 268 6.39 -8.44 19.90
N PHE A 269 6.88 -8.09 18.72
CA PHE A 269 7.12 -9.05 17.64
C PHE A 269 8.40 -9.87 17.88
N GLY A 270 8.59 -10.90 17.07
CA GLY A 270 9.85 -11.64 17.01
C GLY A 270 10.94 -10.89 16.22
N PRO A 271 12.00 -11.60 15.79
CA PRO A 271 13.08 -11.03 14.98
C PRO A 271 12.61 -10.48 13.63
N GLU A 272 11.49 -10.97 13.11
CA GLU A 272 10.79 -10.41 11.95
C GLU A 272 9.44 -9.86 12.40
N ILE A 273 9.14 -8.62 12.01
CA ILE A 273 7.82 -8.02 12.22
C ILE A 273 6.84 -8.59 11.20
N ASP A 274 5.74 -9.16 11.66
CA ASP A 274 4.61 -9.52 10.82
C ASP A 274 3.69 -8.31 10.65
N TRP A 275 3.89 -7.57 9.57
CA TRP A 275 3.10 -6.38 9.24
C TRP A 275 1.64 -6.66 8.88
N THR A 276 1.27 -7.93 8.71
CA THR A 276 -0.12 -8.37 8.48
C THR A 276 -0.84 -8.78 9.77
N PHE A 277 -0.11 -8.86 10.89
CA PHE A 277 -0.62 -9.29 12.18
C PHE A 277 -1.72 -8.36 12.70
N ASP A 278 -2.70 -8.95 13.39
CA ASP A 278 -3.75 -8.26 14.11
C ASP A 278 -3.87 -8.77 15.55
N LEU A 279 -3.41 -7.95 16.51
CA LEU A 279 -3.47 -8.30 17.93
C LEU A 279 -4.89 -8.56 18.41
N THR A 280 -5.88 -7.87 17.85
CA THR A 280 -7.29 -7.96 18.29
C THR A 280 -7.98 -9.23 17.84
N THR A 281 -7.39 -9.95 16.88
CA THR A 281 -7.91 -11.23 16.38
C THR A 281 -6.94 -12.40 16.59
N ALA A 282 -5.79 -12.14 17.23
CA ALA A 282 -4.81 -13.17 17.55
C ALA A 282 -5.39 -14.21 18.53
N PRO A 283 -4.96 -15.49 18.45
CA PRO A 283 -5.36 -16.51 19.40
C PRO A 283 -5.08 -16.09 20.85
N GLY A 284 -6.11 -16.16 21.71
CA GLY A 284 -6.01 -15.74 23.11
C GLY A 284 -6.10 -14.22 23.34
N SER A 285 -6.46 -13.43 22.32
CA SER A 285 -6.71 -12.00 22.48
C SER A 285 -7.96 -11.75 23.32
N ASN A 286 -7.86 -10.78 24.23
CA ASN A 286 -8.97 -10.31 25.07
C ASN A 286 -9.61 -9.02 24.54
N TYR A 287 -9.25 -8.59 23.32
CA TYR A 287 -9.75 -7.37 22.70
C TYR A 287 -10.90 -7.68 21.73
N ALA A 288 -11.80 -6.71 21.54
CA ALA A 288 -12.78 -6.79 20.47
C ALA A 288 -12.07 -6.69 19.10
N PRO A 289 -12.45 -7.52 18.10
CA PRO A 289 -11.88 -7.45 16.76
C PRO A 289 -11.94 -6.03 16.18
N ASN A 290 -10.79 -5.52 15.74
CA ASN A 290 -10.66 -4.17 15.21
C ASN A 290 -9.58 -4.09 14.12
N ASN A 291 -10.04 -4.03 12.86
CA ASN A 291 -9.19 -3.93 11.67
C ASN A 291 -8.25 -2.72 11.69
N GLU A 292 -8.55 -1.68 12.48
CA GLU A 292 -7.67 -0.50 12.65
C GLU A 292 -6.31 -0.86 13.22
N TRP A 293 -6.17 -2.00 13.93
CA TRP A 293 -4.85 -2.46 14.38
C TRP A 293 -3.87 -2.59 13.22
N THR A 294 -4.21 -3.39 12.20
CA THR A 294 -3.32 -3.65 11.07
C THR A 294 -3.16 -2.41 10.21
N TRP A 295 -4.25 -1.67 9.95
CA TRP A 295 -4.17 -0.44 9.17
C TRP A 295 -3.25 0.60 9.82
N GLN A 296 -3.41 0.89 11.12
CA GLN A 296 -2.59 1.90 11.81
C GLN A 296 -1.14 1.46 12.01
N LEU A 297 -0.89 0.16 12.20
CA LEU A 297 0.48 -0.38 12.23
C LEU A 297 1.21 -0.03 10.93
N ASN A 298 0.54 -0.18 9.79
CA ASN A 298 1.06 0.13 8.46
C ASN A 298 1.06 1.63 8.11
N ARG A 299 0.77 2.53 9.06
CA ARG A 299 1.09 3.97 8.97
C ARG A 299 2.52 4.26 9.46
N HIS A 300 3.15 3.32 10.15
CA HIS A 300 4.53 3.39 10.64
C HIS A 300 4.81 4.56 11.60
N ALA A 301 3.83 4.98 12.41
CA ALA A 301 3.99 6.11 13.33
C ALA A 301 5.15 5.95 14.33
N ASP A 302 5.50 4.70 14.66
CA ASP A 302 6.63 4.37 15.53
C ASP A 302 8.00 4.66 14.91
N TRP A 303 8.14 4.64 13.59
CA TRP A 303 9.40 5.01 12.93
C TRP A 303 9.76 6.48 13.17
N SER A 304 8.76 7.37 13.34
CA SER A 304 9.02 8.76 13.73
C SER A 304 9.70 8.88 15.10
N ALA A 305 9.58 7.87 15.98
CA ALA A 305 10.34 7.84 17.22
C ALA A 305 11.83 7.57 16.98
N LEU A 306 12.18 6.65 16.07
CA LEU A 306 13.56 6.43 15.62
C LEU A 306 14.15 7.73 15.05
N ALA A 307 13.39 8.42 14.21
CA ALA A 307 13.79 9.69 13.60
C ALA A 307 14.12 10.78 14.64
N ARG A 308 13.26 10.94 15.66
CA ARG A 308 13.47 11.89 16.76
C ARG A 308 14.67 11.51 17.61
N ALA A 309 14.79 10.24 17.98
CA ALA A 309 15.93 9.77 18.77
C ALA A 309 17.25 9.94 18.02
N TYR A 310 17.28 9.62 16.72
CA TYR A 310 18.43 9.88 15.85
C TYR A 310 18.81 11.36 15.82
N ARG A 311 17.84 12.25 15.60
CA ARG A 311 18.06 13.70 15.60
C ARG A 311 18.70 14.17 16.91
N ASP A 312 18.18 13.72 18.05
CA ASP A 312 18.57 14.23 19.37
C ASP A 312 19.84 13.57 19.93
N THR A 313 20.20 12.38 19.45
CA THR A 313 21.35 11.63 19.98
C THR A 313 22.53 11.58 19.01
N GLY A 314 22.24 11.55 17.71
CA GLY A 314 23.18 11.18 16.65
C GLY A 314 23.52 9.68 16.60
N ASP A 315 22.82 8.82 17.35
CA ASP A 315 23.10 7.38 17.43
C ASP A 315 22.59 6.63 16.20
N GLU A 316 23.51 6.06 15.42
CA GLU A 316 23.25 5.36 14.17
C GLU A 316 22.44 4.06 14.34
N ARG A 317 22.29 3.52 15.57
CA ARG A 317 21.43 2.36 15.81
C ARG A 317 19.98 2.60 15.40
N TYR A 318 19.48 3.82 15.58
CA TYR A 318 18.11 4.17 15.16
C TYR A 318 17.96 4.24 13.64
N ALA A 319 19.00 4.68 12.92
CA ALA A 319 19.03 4.68 11.47
C ALA A 319 19.12 3.27 10.90
N ARG A 320 19.99 2.43 11.49
CA ARG A 320 20.11 1.00 11.16
C ARG A 320 18.78 0.26 11.30
N GLU A 321 18.07 0.49 12.42
CA GLU A 321 16.78 -0.13 12.68
C GLU A 321 15.72 0.32 11.67
N PHE A 322 15.64 1.63 11.41
CA PHE A 322 14.72 2.15 10.40
C PHE A 322 14.99 1.52 9.03
N ALA A 323 16.25 1.49 8.59
CA ALA A 323 16.61 0.91 7.30
C ALA A 323 16.24 -0.58 7.24
N ALA A 324 16.50 -1.35 8.31
CA ALA A 324 16.15 -2.76 8.39
C ALA A 324 14.63 -2.98 8.30
N GLN A 325 13.84 -2.26 9.10
CA GLN A 325 12.38 -2.39 9.11
C GLN A 325 11.74 -1.91 7.80
N MET A 326 12.23 -0.81 7.22
CA MET A 326 11.75 -0.31 5.93
C MET A 326 12.01 -1.33 4.82
N MET A 327 13.24 -1.85 4.73
CA MET A 327 13.59 -2.89 3.76
C MET A 327 12.72 -4.14 3.95
N GLN A 328 12.52 -4.57 5.19
CA GLN A 328 11.67 -5.72 5.50
C GLN A 328 10.21 -5.47 5.10
N TRP A 329 9.67 -4.28 5.38
CA TRP A 329 8.29 -3.94 5.03
C TRP A 329 8.10 -3.92 3.52
N VAL A 330 8.95 -3.21 2.76
CA VAL A 330 8.88 -3.16 1.30
C VAL A 330 8.98 -4.56 0.71
N ARG A 331 9.86 -5.39 1.26
CA ARG A 331 10.04 -6.79 0.82
C ARG A 331 8.83 -7.67 1.14
N THR A 332 8.22 -7.56 2.32
CA THR A 332 7.18 -8.50 2.78
C THR A 332 5.75 -8.01 2.56
N CYS A 333 5.58 -6.73 2.21
CA CYS A 333 4.33 -6.09 1.86
C CYS A 333 4.44 -5.49 0.45
N PRO A 334 4.50 -6.30 -0.62
CA PRO A 334 4.53 -5.77 -1.98
C PRO A 334 3.25 -4.97 -2.27
N VAL A 335 3.38 -3.89 -3.04
CA VAL A 335 2.23 -3.12 -3.55
C VAL A 335 1.25 -4.07 -4.27
N PRO A 336 -0.07 -3.94 -4.07
CA PRO A 336 -1.04 -4.81 -4.74
C PRO A 336 -1.25 -4.37 -6.21
N GLU A 337 -1.68 -5.31 -7.06
CA GLU A 337 -1.94 -5.04 -8.49
C GLU A 337 -3.29 -4.34 -8.75
N ASP A 338 -4.15 -4.34 -7.74
CA ASP A 338 -5.47 -3.73 -7.75
C ASP A 338 -5.74 -3.11 -6.37
N ALA A 339 -6.82 -2.34 -6.23
CA ALA A 339 -7.18 -1.71 -4.97
C ALA A 339 -7.29 -2.76 -3.84
N ALA A 340 -6.52 -2.59 -2.78
CA ALA A 340 -6.53 -3.43 -1.58
C ALA A 340 -7.22 -2.72 -0.42
N ASN A 341 -8.40 -2.14 -0.67
CA ASN A 341 -9.23 -1.45 0.32
C ASN A 341 -10.06 -2.44 1.17
N THR A 342 -9.40 -3.47 1.69
CA THR A 342 -10.00 -4.56 2.47
C THR A 342 -9.51 -4.57 3.91
N ALA A 343 -10.24 -5.28 4.77
CA ALA A 343 -9.85 -5.53 6.16
C ALA A 343 -8.41 -6.08 6.24
N ARG A 344 -7.61 -5.54 7.16
CA ARG A 344 -6.24 -5.98 7.45
C ARG A 344 -5.24 -5.85 6.28
N SER A 345 -5.56 -5.06 5.26
CA SER A 345 -4.62 -4.73 4.18
C SER A 345 -3.45 -3.86 4.68
N THR A 346 -2.24 -4.14 4.23
CA THR A 346 -1.04 -3.28 4.46
C THR A 346 -0.96 -2.12 3.47
N TRP A 347 -1.78 -2.14 2.41
CA TRP A 347 -1.83 -1.19 1.30
C TRP A 347 -3.22 -0.63 1.05
N ARG A 348 -4.09 -0.55 2.08
CA ARG A 348 -5.30 0.27 1.93
C ARG A 348 -4.86 1.68 1.52
N THR A 349 -5.54 2.23 0.53
CA THR A 349 -5.17 3.49 -0.13
C THR A 349 -5.05 4.67 0.84
N ILE A 350 -5.84 4.69 1.93
CA ILE A 350 -5.65 5.61 3.08
C ILE A 350 -4.21 5.55 3.60
N GLU A 351 -3.77 4.37 4.05
CA GLU A 351 -2.46 4.18 4.65
C GLU A 351 -1.33 4.45 3.64
N ALA A 352 -1.53 4.09 2.36
CA ALA A 352 -0.58 4.43 1.31
C ALA A 352 -0.42 5.96 1.17
N GLY A 353 -1.54 6.70 1.13
CA GLY A 353 -1.52 8.17 1.09
C GLY A 353 -0.86 8.79 2.33
N ILE A 354 -1.21 8.31 3.53
CA ILE A 354 -0.64 8.78 4.80
C ILE A 354 0.86 8.54 4.87
N ARG A 355 1.35 7.34 4.51
CA ARG A 355 2.79 7.05 4.47
C ARG A 355 3.50 8.03 3.55
N ALA A 356 3.00 8.18 2.34
CA ALA A 356 3.60 8.99 1.29
C ALA A 356 3.63 10.50 1.59
N ALA A 357 2.64 11.02 2.32
CA ALA A 357 2.57 12.45 2.67
C ALA A 357 3.20 12.82 4.01
N GLN A 358 3.14 11.94 5.00
CA GLN A 358 3.42 12.31 6.39
C GLN A 358 4.71 11.66 6.89
N VAL A 359 4.67 10.36 7.13
CA VAL A 359 5.73 9.68 7.89
C VAL A 359 6.97 9.44 7.05
N TRP A 360 6.82 8.97 5.81
CA TRP A 360 7.97 8.55 5.00
C TRP A 360 8.84 9.70 4.50
N PRO A 361 8.31 10.85 4.05
CA PRO A 361 9.14 12.00 3.71
C PRO A 361 10.04 12.46 4.87
N ASP A 362 9.48 12.52 6.09
CA ASP A 362 10.22 12.86 7.30
C ASP A 362 11.40 11.90 7.53
N LEU A 363 11.17 10.60 7.36
CA LEU A 363 12.19 9.57 7.53
C LEU A 363 13.26 9.63 6.43
N PHE A 364 12.83 9.80 5.18
CA PHE A 364 13.72 9.92 4.03
C PHE A 364 14.72 11.07 4.26
N TYR A 365 14.25 12.27 4.57
CA TYR A 365 15.12 13.42 4.81
C TYR A 365 15.91 13.30 6.12
N ARG A 366 15.36 12.69 7.17
CA ARG A 366 16.06 12.52 8.45
C ARG A 366 17.30 11.63 8.32
N PHE A 367 17.16 10.52 7.60
CA PHE A 367 18.19 9.49 7.50
C PHE A 367 19.02 9.57 6.23
N LEU A 368 18.71 10.48 5.30
CA LEU A 368 19.35 10.59 3.97
C LEU A 368 20.88 10.54 4.00
N LEU A 369 21.49 11.16 5.01
CA LEU A 369 22.94 11.28 5.17
C LEU A 369 23.54 10.28 6.18
N SER A 370 22.72 9.41 6.77
CA SER A 370 23.22 8.34 7.63
C SER A 370 23.92 7.27 6.76
N PRO A 371 25.08 6.75 7.19
CA PRO A 371 25.74 5.63 6.51
C PRO A 371 24.91 4.33 6.56
N GLU A 372 23.99 4.21 7.52
CA GLU A 372 23.11 3.05 7.67
C GLU A 372 21.96 3.05 6.65
N PHE A 373 21.61 4.23 6.12
CA PHE A 373 20.70 4.34 4.99
C PHE A 373 21.50 4.16 3.69
N THR A 374 21.88 2.90 3.48
CA THR A 374 22.71 2.45 2.35
C THR A 374 22.11 2.81 1.00
N ASP A 375 22.91 2.74 -0.06
CA ASP A 375 22.43 2.99 -1.42
C ASP A 375 21.25 2.09 -1.79
N GLU A 376 21.30 0.83 -1.38
CA GLU A 376 20.22 -0.13 -1.62
C GLU A 376 18.95 0.24 -0.86
N ALA A 377 19.07 0.62 0.42
CA ALA A 377 17.92 1.03 1.22
C ALA A 377 17.28 2.31 0.69
N LEU A 378 18.10 3.29 0.31
CA LEU A 378 17.64 4.54 -0.27
C LEU A 378 16.89 4.29 -1.59
N VAL A 379 17.50 3.54 -2.52
CA VAL A 379 16.87 3.24 -3.81
C VAL A 379 15.61 2.40 -3.65
N THR A 380 15.59 1.45 -2.71
CA THR A 380 14.39 0.65 -2.40
C THR A 380 13.24 1.54 -1.90
N MET A 381 13.54 2.52 -1.05
CA MET A 381 12.52 3.47 -0.59
C MET A 381 12.02 4.36 -1.73
N VAL A 382 12.90 4.81 -2.63
CA VAL A 382 12.53 5.58 -3.84
C VAL A 382 11.62 4.77 -4.77
N LYS A 383 11.94 3.49 -5.01
CA LYS A 383 11.04 2.58 -5.74
C LYS A 383 9.69 2.48 -5.06
N SER A 384 9.68 2.30 -3.74
CA SER A 384 8.42 2.17 -3.02
C SER A 384 7.61 3.47 -3.07
N PHE A 385 8.21 4.66 -3.03
CA PHE A 385 7.48 5.91 -3.30
C PHE A 385 6.86 5.94 -4.71
N ALA A 386 7.58 5.48 -5.73
CA ALA A 386 7.03 5.35 -7.07
C ALA A 386 5.85 4.37 -7.12
N GLU A 387 5.97 3.22 -6.45
CA GLU A 387 4.88 2.25 -6.29
C GLU A 387 3.67 2.86 -5.57
N HIS A 388 3.87 3.70 -4.55
CA HIS A 388 2.77 4.42 -3.90
C HIS A 388 2.04 5.33 -4.90
N ALA A 389 2.76 6.13 -5.70
CA ALA A 389 2.11 7.00 -6.69
C ALA A 389 1.40 6.21 -7.80
N MET A 390 2.06 5.17 -8.34
CA MET A 390 1.49 4.29 -9.36
C MET A 390 0.29 3.49 -8.85
N TYR A 391 0.22 3.22 -7.54
CA TYR A 391 -0.91 2.56 -6.90
C TYR A 391 -2.06 3.53 -6.58
N LEU A 392 -1.77 4.73 -6.07
CA LEU A 392 -2.79 5.71 -5.70
C LEU A 392 -3.52 6.27 -6.94
N LEU A 393 -2.77 6.57 -8.01
CA LEU A 393 -3.29 7.21 -9.22
C LEU A 393 -4.49 6.48 -9.87
N PRO A 394 -4.47 5.15 -10.11
CA PRO A 394 -5.57 4.42 -10.73
C PRO A 394 -6.67 3.97 -9.76
N HIS A 395 -6.51 4.17 -8.44
CA HIS A 395 -7.46 3.71 -7.42
C HIS A 395 -8.04 4.83 -6.54
N PRO A 396 -8.49 5.97 -7.11
CA PRO A 396 -9.11 7.03 -6.31
C PRO A 396 -10.43 6.55 -5.69
N THR A 397 -10.66 7.01 -4.47
CA THR A 397 -11.92 6.89 -3.74
C THR A 397 -12.67 8.23 -3.73
N SER A 398 -13.28 8.62 -2.62
CA SER A 398 -14.07 9.86 -2.48
C SER A 398 -14.06 10.34 -1.03
N GLY A 399 -14.48 11.58 -0.75
CA GLY A 399 -14.60 12.07 0.62
C GLY A 399 -13.25 12.22 1.31
N ASN A 400 -13.21 12.17 2.65
CA ASN A 400 -11.97 12.34 3.41
C ASN A 400 -10.86 11.36 2.95
N TRP A 401 -11.28 10.21 2.43
CA TRP A 401 -10.41 9.16 1.93
C TRP A 401 -9.60 9.65 0.72
N LEU A 402 -10.26 10.24 -0.27
CA LEU A 402 -9.60 10.85 -1.43
C LEU A 402 -8.68 12.00 -1.02
N CYS A 403 -8.98 12.72 0.07
CA CYS A 403 -8.07 13.73 0.60
C CYS A 403 -6.72 13.15 1.03
N MET A 404 -6.71 11.99 1.68
CA MET A 404 -5.48 11.30 2.10
C MET A 404 -4.71 10.73 0.91
N GLU A 405 -5.41 10.17 -0.07
CA GLU A 405 -4.83 9.65 -1.32
C GLU A 405 -4.18 10.77 -2.14
N GLY A 406 -4.92 11.85 -2.40
CA GLY A 406 -4.44 13.01 -3.13
C GLY A 406 -3.25 13.68 -2.45
N ASN A 407 -3.30 13.83 -1.12
CA ASN A 407 -2.17 14.41 -0.38
C ASN A 407 -0.89 13.57 -0.55
N GLY A 408 -0.99 12.24 -0.45
CA GLY A 408 0.13 11.33 -0.71
C GLY A 408 0.67 11.41 -2.13
N LEU A 409 -0.23 11.35 -3.13
CA LEU A 409 0.13 11.42 -4.54
C LEU A 409 0.82 12.75 -4.89
N PHE A 410 0.32 13.86 -4.36
CA PHE A 410 0.94 15.17 -4.50
C PHE A 410 2.36 15.18 -3.92
N HIS A 411 2.53 14.70 -2.67
CA HIS A 411 3.83 14.67 -2.01
C HIS A 411 4.87 13.88 -2.80
N VAL A 412 4.51 12.70 -3.34
CA VAL A 412 5.44 11.94 -4.19
C VAL A 412 5.81 12.73 -5.45
N GLY A 413 4.82 13.32 -6.13
CA GLY A 413 5.05 14.11 -7.34
C GLY A 413 5.91 15.35 -7.10
N VAL A 414 5.86 15.96 -5.91
CA VAL A 414 6.73 17.10 -5.54
C VAL A 414 8.13 16.64 -5.16
N LEU A 415 8.24 15.60 -4.32
CA LEU A 415 9.51 15.20 -3.73
C LEU A 415 10.39 14.37 -4.65
N PHE A 416 9.83 13.81 -5.73
CA PHE A 416 10.55 13.01 -6.71
C PHE A 416 10.26 13.49 -8.15
N PRO A 417 10.62 14.75 -8.50
CA PRO A 417 10.38 15.32 -9.82
C PRO A 417 11.16 14.64 -10.95
N GLU A 418 12.09 13.76 -10.60
CA GLU A 418 12.91 12.98 -11.55
C GLU A 418 12.09 11.92 -12.28
N PHE A 419 10.94 11.49 -11.75
CA PHE A 419 10.05 10.57 -12.46
C PHE A 419 9.34 11.25 -13.63
N LYS A 420 9.22 10.55 -14.76
CA LYS A 420 8.52 11.04 -15.96
C LYS A 420 7.06 11.45 -15.67
N ASP A 421 6.39 10.71 -14.78
CA ASP A 421 5.00 10.95 -14.39
C ASP A 421 4.83 11.92 -13.20
N ALA A 422 5.92 12.46 -12.63
CA ALA A 422 5.84 13.30 -11.43
C ALA A 422 4.92 14.51 -11.60
N ALA A 423 4.93 15.17 -12.76
CA ALA A 423 4.02 16.26 -13.07
C ALA A 423 2.55 15.80 -13.08
N LYS A 424 2.27 14.69 -13.78
CA LYS A 424 0.93 14.09 -13.81
C LYS A 424 0.42 13.76 -12.41
N TRP A 425 1.27 13.21 -11.53
CA TRP A 425 0.89 12.91 -10.15
C TRP A 425 0.51 14.18 -9.38
N ARG A 426 1.30 15.25 -9.49
CA ARG A 426 0.98 16.54 -8.84
C ARG A 426 -0.32 17.13 -9.36
N ASP A 427 -0.45 17.23 -10.68
CA ASP A 427 -1.57 17.89 -11.33
C ASP A 427 -2.88 17.14 -11.01
N THR A 428 -2.87 15.81 -11.13
CA THR A 428 -4.03 14.97 -10.79
C THR A 428 -4.43 15.11 -9.31
N ALA A 429 -3.44 15.11 -8.41
CA ALA A 429 -3.72 15.27 -6.98
C ALA A 429 -4.30 16.65 -6.65
N VAL A 430 -3.82 17.73 -7.29
CA VAL A 430 -4.38 19.08 -7.13
C VAL A 430 -5.81 19.12 -7.66
N GLU A 431 -6.08 18.52 -8.81
CA GLU A 431 -7.44 18.42 -9.38
C GLU A 431 -8.39 17.71 -8.41
N TRP A 432 -8.00 16.55 -7.88
CA TRP A 432 -8.80 15.80 -6.91
C TRP A 432 -9.09 16.63 -5.66
N LEU A 433 -8.05 17.17 -5.02
CA LEU A 433 -8.19 17.88 -3.75
C LEU A 433 -8.97 19.19 -3.92
N TYR A 434 -8.75 19.91 -5.02
CA TYR A 434 -9.49 21.13 -5.30
C TYR A 434 -10.98 20.84 -5.56
N ALA A 435 -11.31 19.76 -6.26
CA ALA A 435 -12.70 19.31 -6.41
C ALA A 435 -13.30 18.90 -5.05
N GLU A 436 -12.56 18.19 -4.22
CA GLU A 436 -13.02 17.77 -2.89
C GLU A 436 -13.20 18.93 -1.91
N MET A 437 -12.48 20.05 -2.07
CA MET A 437 -12.77 21.28 -1.32
C MET A 437 -14.15 21.86 -1.65
N GLU A 438 -14.70 21.60 -2.83
CA GLU A 438 -16.07 21.99 -3.18
C GLU A 438 -17.08 20.91 -2.75
N ASN A 439 -16.76 19.64 -2.98
CA ASN A 439 -17.66 18.52 -2.70
C ASN A 439 -17.86 18.28 -1.20
N GLN A 440 -16.83 18.53 -0.38
CA GLN A 440 -16.82 18.18 1.04
C GLN A 440 -16.89 19.34 2.00
N VAL A 441 -16.85 20.60 1.55
CA VAL A 441 -16.82 21.75 2.45
C VAL A 441 -17.98 22.68 2.14
N TYR A 442 -18.91 22.79 3.08
CA TYR A 442 -20.07 23.67 2.95
C TYR A 442 -19.64 25.14 2.81
N PRO A 443 -20.52 26.02 2.27
CA PRO A 443 -20.31 27.47 2.19
C PRO A 443 -19.80 28.14 3.48
N ASP A 444 -20.13 27.61 4.64
CA ASP A 444 -19.72 28.08 5.97
C ASP A 444 -18.40 27.49 6.48
N GLY A 445 -17.77 26.59 5.72
CA GLY A 445 -16.46 26.01 6.05
C GLY A 445 -16.52 24.65 6.76
N VAL A 446 -17.71 24.16 7.12
CA VAL A 446 -17.85 22.87 7.81
C VAL A 446 -17.69 21.72 6.82
N GLN A 447 -16.99 20.66 7.21
CA GLN A 447 -16.82 19.47 6.37
C GLN A 447 -18.09 18.59 6.43
N ILE A 448 -18.48 17.98 5.30
CA ILE A 448 -19.79 17.35 5.11
C ILE A 448 -20.13 16.20 6.06
N GLU A 449 -19.14 15.56 6.69
CA GLU A 449 -19.38 14.46 7.63
C GLU A 449 -19.82 14.94 9.01
N LEU A 450 -19.78 16.27 9.26
CA LEU A 450 -20.22 16.89 10.51
C LEU A 450 -19.54 16.32 11.78
N SER A 451 -18.37 15.73 11.59
CA SER A 451 -17.50 15.17 12.63
C SER A 451 -16.28 16.08 12.79
N SER A 452 -16.00 16.54 14.00
CA SER A 452 -14.85 17.41 14.26
C SER A 452 -13.52 16.70 13.92
N GLY A 453 -13.47 15.38 14.12
CA GLY A 453 -12.33 14.55 13.72
C GLY A 453 -12.13 14.50 12.21
N TYR A 454 -13.17 14.17 11.44
CA TYR A 454 -13.07 14.07 9.98
C TYR A 454 -12.89 15.44 9.30
N HIS A 455 -13.43 16.50 9.90
CA HIS A 455 -13.12 17.87 9.52
C HIS A 455 -11.60 18.13 9.57
N HIS A 456 -10.95 17.83 10.70
CA HIS A 456 -9.49 18.00 10.83
C HIS A 456 -8.67 17.06 9.95
N VAL A 457 -9.15 15.83 9.70
CA VAL A 457 -8.51 14.94 8.72
C VAL A 457 -8.49 15.59 7.35
N SER A 458 -9.63 16.08 6.85
CA SER A 458 -9.71 16.72 5.53
C SER A 458 -8.88 18.01 5.49
N LEU A 459 -9.04 18.90 6.48
CA LEU A 459 -8.29 20.14 6.61
C LEU A 459 -6.78 19.91 6.60
N SER A 460 -6.28 18.93 7.35
CA SER A 460 -4.84 18.64 7.42
C SER A 460 -4.26 18.16 6.10
N ASN A 461 -5.04 17.42 5.30
CA ASN A 461 -4.61 16.96 3.98
C ASN A 461 -4.59 18.09 2.95
N PHE A 462 -5.60 18.96 2.95
CA PHE A 462 -5.60 20.18 2.12
C PHE A 462 -4.44 21.10 2.45
N LEU A 463 -4.18 21.30 3.74
CA LEU A 463 -3.10 22.13 4.24
C LEU A 463 -1.72 21.54 3.93
N GLY A 464 -1.57 20.21 3.98
CA GLY A 464 -0.33 19.52 3.62
C GLY A 464 0.11 19.85 2.19
N VAL A 465 -0.81 19.79 1.24
CA VAL A 465 -0.57 20.19 -0.15
C VAL A 465 -0.20 21.65 -0.27
N PHE A 466 -0.95 22.55 0.39
CA PHE A 466 -0.64 23.97 0.38
C PHE A 466 0.77 24.28 0.89
N ARG A 467 1.13 23.74 2.06
CA ARG A 467 2.43 23.97 2.70
C ARG A 467 3.58 23.45 1.85
N LEU A 468 3.46 22.25 1.29
CA LEU A 468 4.52 21.67 0.47
C LEU A 468 4.65 22.42 -0.87
N ALA A 469 3.54 22.84 -1.47
CA ALA A 469 3.52 23.62 -2.70
C ALA A 469 4.23 24.96 -2.50
N GLN A 470 3.90 25.69 -1.42
CA GLN A 470 4.58 26.95 -1.08
C GLN A 470 6.07 26.75 -0.85
N LEU A 471 6.47 25.67 -0.18
CA LEU A 471 7.87 25.39 0.11
C LEU A 471 8.72 25.11 -1.15
N ASN A 472 8.07 24.63 -2.22
CA ASN A 472 8.70 24.19 -3.46
C ASN A 472 8.32 25.03 -4.68
N ASP A 473 7.75 26.22 -4.46
CA ASP A 473 7.38 27.18 -5.51
C ASP A 473 6.42 26.58 -6.57
N ILE A 474 5.47 25.75 -6.13
CA ILE A 474 4.45 25.11 -6.98
C ILE A 474 3.17 25.92 -6.94
N ALA A 475 2.65 26.27 -8.12
CA ALA A 475 1.40 27.00 -8.24
C ALA A 475 0.19 26.10 -7.88
N LEU A 476 -0.73 26.65 -7.11
CA LEU A 476 -2.04 26.09 -6.81
C LEU A 476 -3.14 27.03 -7.34
N PRO A 477 -4.40 26.57 -7.44
CA PRO A 477 -5.53 27.46 -7.74
C PRO A 477 -5.55 28.71 -6.84
N ALA A 478 -5.87 29.87 -7.42
CA ALA A 478 -5.67 31.16 -6.76
C ALA A 478 -6.49 31.34 -5.46
N ASP A 479 -7.62 30.66 -5.35
CA ASP A 479 -8.52 30.68 -4.18
C ASP A 479 -8.30 29.49 -3.22
N TYR A 480 -7.30 28.63 -3.46
CA TYR A 480 -7.03 27.44 -2.64
C TYR A 480 -6.83 27.77 -1.16
N LEU A 481 -6.04 28.81 -0.86
CA LEU A 481 -5.84 29.27 0.53
C LEU A 481 -7.15 29.78 1.14
N LYS A 482 -7.93 30.56 0.39
CA LYS A 482 -9.20 31.12 0.86
C LYS A 482 -10.22 30.03 1.21
N ARG A 483 -10.19 28.90 0.50
CA ARG A 483 -11.02 27.73 0.81
C ARG A 483 -10.60 27.07 2.12
N ILE A 484 -9.29 26.96 2.37
CA ILE A 484 -8.74 26.45 3.63
C ILE A 484 -9.07 27.39 4.79
N GLU A 485 -8.97 28.72 4.61
CA GLU A 485 -9.29 29.72 5.63
C GLU A 485 -10.73 29.54 6.15
N ARG A 486 -11.70 29.26 5.27
CA ARG A 486 -13.10 29.01 5.68
C ARG A 486 -13.23 27.79 6.59
N MET A 487 -12.45 26.74 6.40
CA MET A 487 -12.45 25.61 7.32
C MET A 487 -11.91 25.99 8.71
N TYR A 488 -10.91 26.86 8.75
CA TYR A 488 -10.41 27.42 10.02
C TYR A 488 -11.41 28.37 10.70
N ASP A 489 -12.29 29.05 9.94
CA ASP A 489 -13.36 29.84 10.53
C ASP A 489 -14.26 28.95 11.42
N PHE A 490 -14.61 27.74 10.95
CA PHE A 490 -15.34 26.76 11.78
C PHE A 490 -14.58 26.43 13.07
N ASP A 491 -13.27 26.16 13.00
CA ASP A 491 -12.46 25.89 14.19
C ASP A 491 -12.55 27.03 15.21
N VAL A 492 -12.47 28.28 14.75
CA VAL A 492 -12.53 29.47 15.61
C VAL A 492 -13.92 29.64 16.23
N TYR A 493 -14.98 29.46 15.45
CA TYR A 493 -16.36 29.66 15.93
C TYR A 493 -16.85 28.51 16.83
N ALA A 494 -16.42 27.27 16.56
CA ALA A 494 -16.87 26.08 17.29
C ALA A 494 -15.99 25.72 18.49
N ALA A 495 -14.79 26.28 18.61
CA ALA A 495 -13.91 26.03 19.74
C ALA A 495 -14.54 26.48 21.06
N MET A 496 -14.53 25.58 22.04
CA MET A 496 -14.83 25.89 23.43
C MET A 496 -13.70 26.75 24.04
N PRO A 497 -13.91 27.40 25.21
CA PRO A 497 -12.89 28.25 25.84
C PRO A 497 -11.54 27.55 26.14
N ASP A 498 -11.53 26.23 26.22
CA ASP A 498 -10.32 25.40 26.40
C ASP A 498 -9.59 25.10 25.07
N ARG A 499 -10.05 25.70 23.97
CA ARG A 499 -9.54 25.55 22.60
C ARG A 499 -9.75 24.17 22.00
N ARG A 500 -10.70 23.39 22.52
CA ARG A 500 -11.11 22.12 21.93
C ARG A 500 -12.41 22.28 21.17
N LEU A 501 -12.56 21.50 20.11
CA LEU A 501 -13.86 21.31 19.46
C LEU A 501 -14.71 20.32 20.27
N PRO A 502 -16.05 20.43 20.22
CA PRO A 502 -16.94 19.39 20.71
C PRO A 502 -16.63 18.04 20.05
N GLY A 503 -16.69 16.96 20.83
CA GLY A 503 -16.52 15.59 20.35
C GLY A 503 -17.78 15.07 19.66
N VAL A 504 -18.16 15.69 18.55
CA VAL A 504 -19.20 15.21 17.64
C VAL A 504 -18.59 14.24 16.64
N GLN A 505 -19.15 13.03 16.57
CA GLN A 505 -18.77 11.95 15.66
C GLN A 505 -19.90 11.64 14.69
#